data_AF-A0A0F7LRI4-F1
#
_entry.id   AF-A0A0F7LRI4-F1
#
_cell.length_a   1.000
_cell.length_b   1.000
_cell.length_c   1.000
_cell.angle_alpha   90.00
_cell.angle_beta   90.00
_cell.angle_gamma   90.00
#
_symmetry.space_group_name_H-M   'P 1'
#
loop_
_entity.id
_entity.type
_entity.pdbx_description
1 polymer ?
#
loop_
_entity_poly.entity_id
_entity_poly.type
_entity_poly.pdbx_seq_one_letter_code
_entity_poly.pdbx_strand_id
1 'polypeptide(L)'
;MNSIKKITIIPLIILFTLLTGCTSWEKPGATQYERDRDYAECKALGYSQLPSDWTSEVVHSFETKRFSCKDEDKKEDKSCHYSIIVPKTEVNRWDKNESSRRWVISSCMYQKGWHEETRYWF
;
A
#
# COMPACT_ATOMS: atom_id res chain seq x y z
N MET A 1 -28.51 -23.54 -8.70
CA MET A 1 -27.75 -22.79 -7.67
C MET A 1 -26.66 -21.84 -8.21
N ASN A 2 -26.40 -21.77 -9.53
CA ASN A 2 -25.32 -20.91 -10.07
C ASN A 2 -25.77 -19.51 -10.56
N SER A 3 -27.04 -19.29 -10.92
CA SER A 3 -27.52 -17.95 -11.33
C SER A 3 -27.77 -16.99 -10.15
N ILE A 4 -28.27 -17.50 -9.01
CA ILE A 4 -28.57 -16.66 -7.83
C ILE A 4 -27.28 -16.05 -7.25
N LYS A 5 -26.15 -16.78 -7.29
CA LYS A 5 -24.83 -16.27 -6.90
C LYS A 5 -24.29 -15.19 -7.84
N LYS A 6 -24.62 -15.23 -9.14
CA LYS A 6 -24.17 -14.20 -10.11
C LYS A 6 -24.93 -12.89 -9.98
N ILE A 7 -26.22 -12.95 -9.61
CA ILE A 7 -27.09 -11.77 -9.48
C ILE A 7 -26.71 -10.92 -8.24
N THR A 8 -26.18 -11.52 -7.18
CA THR A 8 -25.72 -10.79 -5.98
C THR A 8 -24.30 -10.23 -6.09
N ILE A 9 -23.47 -10.74 -6.98
CA ILE A 9 -22.08 -10.27 -7.15
C ILE A 9 -22.01 -8.93 -7.89
N ILE A 10 -22.87 -8.72 -8.88
CA ILE A 10 -22.93 -7.49 -9.69
C ILE A 10 -23.22 -6.23 -8.84
N PRO A 11 -24.26 -6.17 -8.00
CA PRO A 11 -24.52 -5.00 -7.17
C PRO A 11 -23.43 -4.77 -6.13
N LEU A 12 -22.77 -5.84 -5.66
CA LEU A 12 -21.66 -5.72 -4.73
C LEU A 12 -20.42 -5.07 -5.38
N ILE A 13 -20.09 -5.45 -6.62
CA ILE A 13 -18.98 -4.84 -7.37
C ILE A 13 -19.27 -3.36 -7.64
N ILE A 14 -20.50 -3.01 -8.02
CA ILE A 14 -20.92 -1.62 -8.23
C ILE A 14 -20.75 -0.82 -6.94
N LEU A 15 -21.16 -1.38 -5.79
CA LEU A 15 -20.97 -0.73 -4.48
C LEU A 15 -19.49 -0.51 -4.13
N PHE A 16 -18.59 -1.43 -4.50
CA PHE A 16 -17.15 -1.27 -4.26
C PHE A 16 -16.50 -0.24 -5.19
N THR A 17 -16.92 -0.15 -6.45
CA THR A 17 -16.39 0.87 -7.39
C THR A 17 -16.79 2.28 -7.00
N LEU A 18 -17.92 2.41 -6.32
CA LEU A 18 -18.44 3.68 -5.83
C LEU A 18 -17.63 4.24 -4.64
N LEU A 19 -16.88 3.39 -3.92
CA LEU A 19 -16.09 3.81 -2.76
C LEU A 19 -14.67 4.29 -3.12
N THR A 20 -14.32 4.40 -4.40
CA THR A 20 -12.99 4.88 -4.79
C THR A 20 -12.95 6.41 -4.72
N GLY A 21 -12.30 6.95 -3.70
CA GLY A 21 -11.95 8.37 -3.60
C GLY A 21 -10.50 8.61 -3.99
N CYS A 22 -10.24 9.67 -4.76
CA CYS A 22 -8.89 10.17 -5.00
C CYS A 22 -8.70 11.45 -4.19
N THR A 23 -7.68 11.47 -3.32
CA THR A 23 -7.32 12.68 -2.56
C THR A 23 -6.22 13.42 -3.30
N SER A 24 -6.45 14.69 -3.65
CA SER A 24 -5.49 15.57 -4.31
C SER A 24 -5.31 16.88 -3.56
N TRP A 25 -4.16 17.53 -3.80
CA TRP A 25 -3.93 18.91 -3.35
C TRP A 25 -4.62 19.87 -4.32
N GLU A 26 -5.53 20.68 -3.79
CA GLU A 26 -6.34 21.63 -4.55
C GLU A 26 -6.14 23.06 -4.02
N LYS A 27 -6.17 24.02 -4.94
CA LYS A 27 -6.12 25.45 -4.66
C LYS A 27 -6.90 26.18 -5.75
N PRO A 28 -7.91 27.00 -5.41
CA PRO A 28 -8.74 27.68 -6.41
C PRO A 28 -7.90 28.52 -7.39
N GLY A 29 -8.10 28.31 -8.69
CA GLY A 29 -7.40 29.04 -9.75
C GLY A 29 -5.95 28.62 -9.99
N ALA A 30 -5.42 27.64 -9.25
CA ALA A 30 -4.06 27.14 -9.45
C ALA A 30 -4.01 26.06 -10.54
N THR A 31 -2.93 26.09 -11.30
CA THR A 31 -2.62 25.09 -12.32
C THR A 31 -1.95 23.85 -11.71
N GLN A 32 -1.97 22.74 -12.45
CA GLN A 32 -1.23 21.54 -12.08
C GLN A 32 0.28 21.81 -11.94
N TYR A 33 0.84 22.67 -12.79
CA TYR A 33 2.25 23.02 -12.73
C TYR A 33 2.62 23.71 -11.40
N GLU A 34 1.78 24.64 -10.94
CA GLU A 34 1.98 25.32 -9.66
C GLU A 34 1.88 24.35 -8.49
N ARG A 35 0.95 23.39 -8.55
CA ARG A 35 0.85 22.31 -7.56
C ARG A 35 2.15 21.52 -7.49
N ASP A 36 2.65 21.05 -8.62
CA ASP A 36 3.81 20.16 -8.67
C ASP A 36 5.09 20.89 -8.26
N ARG A 37 5.22 22.18 -8.63
CA ARG A 37 6.31 23.06 -8.18
C ARG A 37 6.29 23.25 -6.66
N ASP A 38 5.15 23.66 -6.11
CA ASP A 38 5.01 23.94 -4.68
C ASP A 38 5.19 22.66 -3.85
N TYR A 39 4.65 21.53 -4.32
CA TYR A 39 4.83 20.23 -3.69
C TYR A 39 6.29 19.77 -3.70
N ALA A 40 7.02 20.00 -4.79
CA ALA A 40 8.44 19.69 -4.86
C ALA A 40 9.27 20.53 -3.86
N GLU A 41 8.94 21.81 -3.71
CA GLU A 41 9.57 22.70 -2.73
C GLU A 41 9.29 22.22 -1.30
N CYS A 42 8.02 21.91 -0.98
CA CYS A 42 7.64 21.38 0.33
C CYS A 42 8.29 20.02 0.61
N LYS A 43 8.44 19.17 -0.40
CA LYS A 43 9.18 17.91 -0.30
C LYS A 43 10.65 18.15 0.03
N ALA A 44 11.32 19.08 -0.66
CA ALA A 44 12.70 19.44 -0.36
C ALA A 44 12.86 19.94 1.09
N LEU A 45 11.94 20.79 1.57
CA LEU A 45 11.90 21.24 2.95
C LEU A 45 11.76 20.06 3.93
N GLY A 46 10.80 19.16 3.67
CA GLY A 46 10.56 17.98 4.50
C GLY A 46 11.78 17.08 4.62
N TYR A 47 12.47 16.79 3.51
CA TYR A 47 13.70 15.97 3.53
C TYR A 47 14.91 16.71 4.12
N SER A 48 14.95 18.04 4.06
CA SER A 48 16.00 18.85 4.69
C SER A 48 15.87 18.82 6.22
N GLN A 49 14.65 18.96 6.75
CA GLN A 49 14.39 18.92 8.20
C GLN A 49 14.41 17.50 8.76
N LEU A 50 13.87 16.54 8.01
CA LEU A 50 13.73 15.14 8.41
C LEU A 50 14.28 14.23 7.30
N PRO A 51 15.62 14.09 7.20
CA PRO A 51 16.25 13.18 6.26
C PRO A 51 15.73 11.74 6.44
N SER A 52 15.86 10.93 5.40
CA SER A 52 15.52 9.51 5.52
C SER A 52 16.40 8.82 6.56
N ASP A 53 15.76 8.20 7.54
CA ASP A 53 16.42 7.40 8.57
C ASP A 53 15.92 5.96 8.44
N TRP A 54 16.62 5.20 7.61
CA TRP A 54 16.30 3.81 7.35
C TRP A 54 16.71 2.93 8.53
N THR A 55 15.72 2.26 9.11
CA THR A 55 15.93 1.25 10.13
C THR A 55 15.39 -0.09 9.66
N SER A 56 15.88 -1.17 10.26
CA SER A 56 15.36 -2.49 9.99
C SER A 56 15.28 -3.35 11.23
N GLU A 57 14.34 -4.28 11.22
CA GLU A 57 14.15 -5.31 12.22
C GLU A 57 14.17 -6.67 11.54
N VAL A 58 14.92 -7.61 12.12
CA VAL A 58 14.90 -9.00 11.70
C VAL A 58 13.76 -9.68 12.46
N VAL A 59 12.73 -10.11 11.74
CA VAL A 59 11.59 -10.81 12.32
C VAL A 59 11.76 -12.30 12.07
N HIS A 60 11.91 -13.05 13.16
CA HIS A 60 11.88 -14.49 13.14
C HIS A 60 10.45 -14.97 13.35
N SER A 61 9.95 -15.75 12.41
CA SER A 61 8.63 -16.37 12.47
C SER A 61 8.71 -17.81 11.97
N PHE A 62 7.57 -18.47 11.91
CA PHE A 62 7.46 -19.81 11.35
C PHE A 62 6.43 -19.80 10.23
N GLU A 63 6.69 -20.53 9.16
CA GLU A 63 5.73 -20.73 8.09
C GLU A 63 5.50 -22.22 7.84
N THR A 64 4.24 -22.56 7.55
CA THR A 64 3.87 -23.90 7.13
C THR A 64 4.15 -24.04 5.65
N LYS A 65 5.16 -24.82 5.28
CA LYS A 65 5.41 -25.19 3.89
C LYS A 65 4.73 -26.51 3.58
N ARG A 66 3.96 -26.52 2.50
CA ARG A 66 3.31 -27.70 1.96
C ARG A 66 4.18 -28.29 0.85
N PHE A 67 4.51 -29.56 0.98
CA PHE A 67 5.29 -30.30 0.00
C PHE A 67 4.43 -31.41 -0.59
N SER A 68 4.60 -31.65 -1.89
CA SER A 68 4.04 -32.83 -2.54
C SER A 68 4.88 -34.06 -2.21
N CYS A 69 4.22 -35.20 -2.07
CA CYS A 69 4.92 -36.47 -1.94
C CYS A 69 5.59 -36.84 -3.27
N LYS A 70 6.61 -37.70 -3.20
CA LYS A 70 7.19 -38.33 -4.39
C LYS A 70 6.75 -39.79 -4.41
N ASP A 71 6.33 -40.26 -5.58
CA ASP A 71 6.06 -41.69 -5.80
C ASP A 71 7.37 -42.50 -5.88
N GLU A 72 7.27 -43.82 -6.02
CA GLU A 72 8.43 -44.72 -6.14
C GLU A 72 9.32 -44.39 -7.35
N ASP A 73 8.74 -43.79 -8.40
CA ASP A 73 9.43 -43.30 -9.60
C ASP A 73 10.03 -41.89 -9.43
N LYS A 74 9.96 -41.31 -8.22
CA LYS A 74 10.39 -39.95 -7.87
C LYS A 74 9.63 -38.83 -8.59
N LYS A 75 8.49 -39.14 -9.21
CA LYS A 75 7.57 -38.14 -9.78
C LYS A 75 6.71 -37.55 -8.67
N GLU A 76 6.24 -36.33 -8.92
CA GLU A 76 5.42 -35.61 -7.96
C GLU A 76 4.02 -36.23 -7.91
N ASP A 77 3.67 -36.82 -6.77
CA ASP A 77 2.32 -37.31 -6.51
C ASP A 77 1.46 -36.15 -6.01
N LYS A 78 0.60 -35.65 -6.89
CA LYS A 78 -0.33 -34.53 -6.61
C LYS A 78 -1.48 -34.91 -5.68
N SER A 79 -1.66 -36.20 -5.37
CA SER A 79 -2.71 -36.67 -4.47
C SER A 79 -2.27 -36.72 -3.00
N CYS A 80 -0.96 -36.72 -2.76
CA CYS A 80 -0.35 -36.78 -1.44
C CYS A 80 0.41 -35.49 -1.14
N HIS A 81 0.13 -34.90 0.03
CA HIS A 81 0.84 -33.73 0.53
C HIS A 81 1.14 -33.88 2.01
N TYR A 82 2.27 -33.34 2.43
CA TYR A 82 2.59 -33.16 3.84
C TYR A 82 3.00 -31.71 4.11
N SER A 83 2.80 -31.29 5.35
CA SER A 83 3.12 -29.93 5.79
C SER A 83 4.20 -30.00 6.85
N ILE A 84 5.23 -29.16 6.72
CA ILE A 84 6.23 -28.96 7.76
C ILE A 84 6.26 -27.49 8.17
N ILE A 85 6.48 -27.26 9.46
CA ILE A 85 6.72 -25.91 10.00
C ILE A 85 8.21 -25.65 9.87
N VAL A 86 8.58 -24.60 9.14
CA VAL A 86 9.97 -24.19 8.95
C VAL A 86 10.19 -22.79 9.52
N PRO A 87 11.38 -22.50 10.07
CA PRO A 87 11.71 -21.15 10.47
C PRO A 87 11.75 -20.24 9.25
N LYS A 88 11.16 -19.06 9.39
CA LYS A 88 11.17 -17.98 8.41
C LYS A 88 11.87 -16.78 9.03
N THR A 89 12.74 -16.15 8.25
CA THR A 89 13.39 -14.89 8.65
C THR A 89 13.06 -13.85 7.62
N GLU A 90 12.44 -12.77 8.05
CA GLU A 90 12.10 -11.62 7.22
C GLU A 90 12.85 -10.39 7.75
N VAL A 91 13.18 -9.47 6.85
CA VAL A 91 13.78 -8.18 7.22
C VAL A 91 12.76 -7.10 6.92
N ASN A 92 12.16 -6.55 7.97
CA ASN A 92 11.29 -5.39 7.86
C ASN A 92 12.15 -4.15 7.84
N ARG A 93 12.01 -3.30 6.83
CA ARG A 93 12.75 -2.04 6.70
C ARG A 93 11.77 -0.89 6.53
N TRP A 94 11.97 0.19 7.29
CA TRP A 94 11.14 1.39 7.20
C TRP A 94 11.97 2.65 7.45
N ASP A 95 11.47 3.77 6.97
CA ASP A 95 12.04 5.09 7.27
C ASP A 95 11.34 5.65 8.52
N LYS A 96 12.08 5.75 9.63
CA LYS A 96 11.56 6.25 10.91
C LYS A 96 10.93 7.63 10.79
N ASN A 97 11.45 8.44 9.88
CA ASN A 97 11.05 9.82 9.71
C ASN A 97 9.93 10.00 8.68
N GLU A 98 9.47 8.94 8.01
CA GLU A 98 8.52 9.06 6.90
C GLU A 98 7.21 9.76 7.32
N SER A 99 6.62 9.34 8.43
CA SER A 99 5.36 9.88 8.93
C SER A 99 5.50 11.35 9.34
N SER A 100 6.51 11.67 10.14
CA SER A 100 6.82 13.03 10.58
C SER A 100 7.15 13.95 9.41
N ARG A 101 7.93 13.46 8.43
CA ARG A 101 8.24 14.21 7.21
C ARG A 101 7.00 14.51 6.39
N ARG A 102 6.05 13.58 6.32
CA ARG A 102 4.76 13.81 5.64
C ARG A 102 4.01 14.97 6.26
N TRP A 103 4.01 15.11 7.59
CA TRP A 103 3.40 16.26 8.28
C TRP A 103 4.08 17.59 7.96
N VAL A 104 5.41 17.62 7.85
CA VAL A 104 6.14 18.83 7.42
C VAL A 104 5.74 19.23 6.01
N ILE A 105 5.67 18.26 5.08
CA ILE A 105 5.26 18.49 3.69
C ILE A 105 3.82 19.04 3.66
N SER A 106 2.88 18.38 4.34
CA SER A 106 1.47 18.83 4.40
C SER A 106 1.34 20.22 5.01
N SER A 107 2.05 20.51 6.11
CA SER A 107 2.05 21.83 6.74
C SER A 107 2.53 22.93 5.78
N CYS A 108 3.60 22.67 5.03
CA CYS A 108 4.10 23.58 4.00
C CYS A 108 3.07 23.80 2.87
N MET A 109 2.40 22.73 2.41
CA MET A 109 1.34 22.84 1.41
C MET A 109 0.18 23.71 1.91
N TYR A 110 -0.27 23.49 3.14
CA TYR A 110 -1.32 24.33 3.77
C TYR A 110 -0.90 25.80 3.88
N GLN A 111 0.34 26.09 4.26
CA GLN A 111 0.86 27.47 4.32
C GLN A 111 0.87 28.14 2.94
N LYS A 112 1.07 27.38 1.87
CA LYS A 112 0.98 27.85 0.48
C LYS A 112 -0.46 27.95 -0.03
N GLY A 113 -1.46 27.64 0.81
CA GLY A 113 -2.88 27.74 0.50
C GLY A 113 -3.44 26.54 -0.27
N TRP A 114 -2.75 25.40 -0.25
CA TRP A 114 -3.26 24.14 -0.77
C TRP A 114 -4.04 23.40 0.31
N HIS A 115 -5.08 22.67 -0.10
CA HIS A 115 -5.86 21.81 0.79
C HIS A 115 -6.03 20.43 0.17
N GLU A 116 -6.09 19.39 1.01
CA GLU A 116 -6.45 18.05 0.55
C GLU A 116 -7.96 17.99 0.30
N GLU A 117 -8.36 17.65 -0.93
CA GLU A 117 -9.74 17.40 -1.30
C GLU A 117 -9.86 15.95 -1.76
N THR A 118 -10.74 15.18 -1.12
CA THR A 118 -11.10 13.83 -1.57
C THR A 118 -12.28 13.91 -2.51
N ARG A 119 -12.03 13.65 -3.80
CA ARG A 119 -13.08 13.53 -4.81
C ARG A 119 -13.48 12.06 -4.93
N TYR A 120 -14.76 11.80 -4.67
CA TYR A 120 -15.37 10.50 -4.87
C TYR A 120 -15.93 10.41 -6.29
N TRP A 121 -16.01 9.20 -6.84
CA TRP A 121 -16.55 8.92 -8.17
C TRP A 121 -18.10 8.98 -8.26
N PHE A 122 -18.73 9.93 -7.55
CA PHE A 122 -20.18 10.13 -7.53
C PHE A 122 -20.60 11.49 -8.09
#